data_AF-A0A537I8L9-F1
#
_entry.id   AF-A0A537I8L9-F1
#
_cell.length_a   1.000
_cell.length_b   1.000
_cell.length_c   1.000
_cell.angle_alpha   90.00
_cell.angle_beta   90.00
_cell.angle_gamma   90.00
#
_symmetry.space_group_name_H-M   'P 1'
#
loop_
_entity.id
_entity.type
_entity.pdbx_description
1 polymer ?
#
loop_
_entity_poly.entity_id
_entity_poly.type
_entity_poly.pdbx_seq_one_letter_code
_entity_poly.pdbx_strand_id
1 'polypeptide(L)'
;MERKVAQTEFDPKEYDTLAKAARKSGLSIKEALRQAALQWATETSGIDPADPIFHLKPVSYGDKKASERVDEIVYGRRKRSS
;
A
#
# COMPACT_ATOMS: atom_id res chain seq x y z
N MET A 1 8.04 22.61 -12.08
CA MET A 1 7.31 21.90 -11.01
C MET A 1 7.11 22.87 -9.86
N GLU A 2 5.87 23.24 -9.57
CA GLU A 2 5.56 24.02 -8.36
C GLU A 2 5.94 23.20 -7.12
N ARG A 3 6.76 23.78 -6.23
CA ARG A 3 7.08 23.18 -4.94
C ARG A 3 6.34 23.96 -3.87
N LYS A 4 5.41 23.31 -3.19
CA LYS A 4 4.76 23.86 -1.99
C LYS A 4 5.58 23.47 -0.76
N VAL A 5 5.79 24.41 0.15
CA VAL A 5 6.50 24.20 1.41
C VAL A 5 5.48 24.14 2.54
N ALA A 6 5.46 23.02 3.26
CA ALA A 6 4.74 22.89 4.52
C ALA A 6 5.71 23.20 5.67
N GLN A 7 5.34 24.15 6.52
CA GLN A 7 6.07 24.48 7.75
C GLN A 7 5.21 24.11 8.95
N THR A 8 5.82 23.51 9.96
CA THR A 8 5.16 23.07 11.19
C THR A 8 6.09 23.36 12.35
N GLU A 9 5.51 23.78 13.47
CA GLU A 9 6.20 23.97 14.74
C GLU A 9 6.13 22.69 15.56
N PHE A 10 7.23 22.33 16.21
CA PHE A 10 7.33 21.18 17.10
C PHE A 10 7.77 21.65 18.48
N ASP A 11 7.24 21.03 19.52
CA ASP A 11 7.81 21.20 20.86
C ASP A 11 9.25 20.65 20.89
N PRO A 12 10.16 21.21 21.72
CA PRO A 12 11.52 20.69 21.83
C PRO A 12 11.60 19.18 22.08
N LYS A 13 10.65 18.59 22.82
CA LYS A 13 10.61 17.14 23.07
C LYS A 13 10.21 16.34 21.83
N GLU A 14 9.25 16.85 21.06
CA GLU A 14 8.79 16.21 19.83
C GLU A 14 9.88 16.27 18.76
N TYR A 15 10.55 17.42 18.65
CA TYR A 15 11.68 17.60 17.75
C TYR A 15 12.84 16.67 18.09
N ASP A 16 13.20 16.52 19.38
CA ASP A 16 14.26 15.60 19.80
C ASP A 16 13.91 14.13 19.50
N THR A 17 12.65 13.76 19.70
CA THR A 17 12.15 12.41 19.38
C THR A 17 12.27 12.13 17.87
N LEU A 18 11.82 13.07 17.04
CA LEU A 18 11.95 12.99 15.58
C LEU A 18 13.42 12.95 15.14
N ALA A 19 14.27 13.79 15.73
CA ALA A 19 15.70 13.86 15.41
C ALA A 19 16.42 12.55 15.75
N LYS A 20 16.08 11.92 16.89
CA LYS A 20 16.60 10.60 17.27
C LYS A 20 16.17 9.52 16.28
N ALA A 21 14.90 9.52 15.88
CA ALA A 21 14.37 8.59 14.89
C ALA A 21 15.07 8.77 13.52
N ALA A 22 15.22 10.00 13.05
CA ALA A 22 15.91 10.32 11.80
C ALA A 22 17.37 9.86 11.81
N ARG A 23 18.10 10.12 12.91
CA ARG A 23 19.49 9.67 13.09
C ARG A 23 19.61 8.15 13.06
N LYS A 24 18.69 7.42 13.72
CA LYS A 24 18.69 5.95 13.72
C LYS A 24 18.50 5.37 12.31
N SER A 25 17.73 6.04 11.48
CA SER A 25 17.49 5.66 10.09
C SER A 25 18.53 6.21 9.10
N GLY A 26 19.53 6.99 9.56
CA GLY A 26 20.53 7.62 8.70
C GLY A 26 19.98 8.73 7.80
N LEU A 27 18.79 9.26 8.12
CA LEU A 27 18.09 10.27 7.33
C LEU A 27 18.27 11.68 7.91
N SER A 28 18.21 12.70 7.05
CA SER A 28 18.05 14.07 7.53
C SER A 28 16.63 14.27 8.09
N ILE A 29 16.46 15.26 8.97
CA ILE A 29 15.15 15.58 9.57
C ILE A 29 14.11 15.92 8.49
N LYS A 30 14.54 16.58 7.41
CA LYS A 30 13.67 16.91 6.26
C LYS A 30 13.18 15.67 5.53
N GLU A 31 14.06 14.69 5.34
CA GLU A 31 13.70 13.42 4.69
C GLU A 31 12.79 12.58 5.57
N ALA A 32 13.09 12.51 6.88
CA ALA A 32 12.24 11.83 7.85
C ALA A 32 10.83 12.44 7.89
N LEU A 33 10.72 13.78 7.92
CA LEU A 33 9.44 14.48 7.86
C LEU A 33 8.69 14.22 6.55
N ARG A 34 9.40 14.26 5.42
CA ARG A 34 8.80 13.97 4.12
C ARG A 34 8.26 12.55 4.07
N GLN A 35 9.01 11.58 4.58
CA GLN A 35 8.57 10.18 4.62
C GLN A 35 7.37 9.99 5.55
N ALA A 36 7.41 10.59 6.75
CA ALA A 36 6.30 10.54 7.70
C ALA A 36 5.03 11.17 7.12
N ALA A 37 5.14 12.33 6.47
CA ALA A 37 4.01 13.00 5.83
C ALA A 37 3.43 12.18 4.66
N LEU A 38 4.28 11.55 3.85
CA LEU A 38 3.83 10.67 2.75
C LEU A 38 3.16 9.40 3.28
N GLN A 39 3.73 8.81 4.33
CA GLN A 39 3.17 7.63 4.97
C GLN A 39 1.80 7.96 5.58
N TRP A 40 1.72 9.03 6.36
CA TRP A 40 0.46 9.51 6.93
C TRP A 40 -0.57 9.83 5.85
N ALA A 41 -0.16 10.49 4.76
CA ALA A 41 -1.04 10.78 3.64
C ALA A 41 -1.57 9.49 3.00
N THR A 42 -0.71 8.51 2.74
CA THR A 42 -1.08 7.20 2.16
C THR A 42 -2.03 6.43 3.07
N GLU A 43 -1.74 6.40 4.38
CA GLU A 43 -2.58 5.71 5.37
C GLU A 43 -3.94 6.40 5.54
N THR A 44 -3.96 7.73 5.54
CA THR A 44 -5.16 8.54 5.77
C THR A 44 -6.02 8.67 4.51
N SER A 45 -5.42 8.69 3.32
CA SER A 45 -6.16 8.74 2.05
C SER A 45 -6.99 7.48 1.81
N GLY A 46 -6.76 6.42 2.58
CA GLY A 46 -7.45 5.16 2.43
C GLY A 46 -7.18 4.51 1.06
N ILE A 47 -8.02 3.55 0.71
CA ILE A 47 -8.01 2.92 -0.60
C ILE A 47 -8.36 3.98 -1.64
N ASP A 48 -7.49 4.19 -2.64
CA ASP A 48 -7.79 5.08 -3.76
C ASP A 48 -9.04 4.58 -4.49
N PRO A 49 -10.17 5.30 -4.44
CA PRO A 49 -11.38 4.88 -5.13
C PRO A 49 -11.20 4.86 -6.64
N ALA A 50 -10.16 5.50 -7.20
CA ALA A 50 -9.80 5.48 -8.61
C ALA A 50 -8.87 4.30 -8.99
N ASP A 51 -8.45 3.46 -8.04
CA ASP A 51 -7.54 2.36 -8.33
C ASP A 51 -8.16 1.42 -9.39
N PRO A 52 -7.44 1.14 -10.50
CA PRO A 52 -7.91 0.26 -11.56
C PRO A 52 -8.38 -1.11 -11.08
N ILE A 53 -7.84 -1.63 -9.96
CA ILE A 53 -8.22 -2.93 -9.41
C ILE A 53 -9.71 -3.01 -9.01
N PHE A 54 -10.29 -1.89 -8.54
CA PHE A 54 -11.72 -1.84 -8.18
C PHE A 54 -12.64 -1.58 -9.37
N HIS A 55 -12.08 -1.21 -10.52
CA HIS A 55 -12.82 -0.95 -11.76
C HIS A 55 -12.74 -2.11 -12.77
N LEU A 56 -12.06 -3.21 -12.41
CA LEU A 56 -12.00 -4.40 -13.24
C LEU A 56 -13.41 -4.97 -13.42
N LYS A 57 -13.90 -4.97 -14.66
CA LYS A 57 -15.13 -5.68 -15.00
C LYS A 57 -14.87 -7.18 -14.82
N PRO A 58 -15.69 -7.90 -14.04
CA PRO A 58 -15.53 -9.33 -13.90
C PRO A 58 -15.68 -9.99 -15.26
N VAL A 59 -14.66 -10.74 -15.67
CA VAL A 59 -14.72 -11.57 -16.86
C VAL A 59 -15.55 -12.79 -16.52
N SER A 60 -16.69 -12.95 -17.21
CA SER A 60 -17.54 -14.13 -17.03
C SER A 60 -16.90 -15.33 -17.71
N TYR A 61 -16.42 -16.28 -16.92
CA TYR A 61 -15.91 -17.57 -17.41
C TYR A 61 -17.03 -18.57 -17.75
N GLY A 62 -18.30 -18.13 -17.78
CA GLY A 62 -19.46 -18.97 -18.12
C GLY A 62 -19.93 -19.93 -17.03
N ASP A 63 -19.12 -20.17 -16.00
CA ASP A 63 -19.44 -20.99 -14.84
C ASP A 63 -19.33 -20.20 -13.53
N LYS A 64 -20.42 -20.13 -12.77
CA LYS A 64 -20.48 -19.45 -11.46
C LYS A 64 -19.58 -20.10 -10.41
N LYS A 65 -19.19 -21.38 -10.61
CA LYS A 65 -18.28 -22.12 -9.73
C LYS A 65 -16.87 -22.27 -10.30
N ALA A 66 -16.54 -21.53 -11.37
CA ALA A 66 -15.21 -21.57 -11.96
C ALA A 66 -14.11 -21.29 -10.91
N SER A 67 -14.36 -20.35 -10.00
CA SER A 67 -13.45 -20.02 -8.89
C SER A 67 -13.25 -21.17 -7.89
N GLU A 68 -14.25 -22.02 -7.67
CA GLU A 68 -14.16 -23.17 -6.76
C GLU A 68 -13.44 -24.36 -7.42
N ARG A 69 -13.37 -24.38 -8.76
CA ARG A 69 -12.83 -25.49 -9.56
C ARG A 69 -11.55 -25.13 -10.29
N VAL A 70 -10.87 -24.04 -9.90
CA VAL A 70 -9.64 -23.56 -10.55
C VAL A 70 -8.62 -24.70 -10.65
N ASP A 71 -8.38 -25.44 -9.58
CA ASP A 71 -7.42 -26.55 -9.58
C ASP A 71 -7.82 -27.68 -10.55
N GLU A 72 -9.11 -28.01 -10.62
CA GLU A 72 -9.64 -29.01 -11.56
C GLU A 72 -9.50 -28.55 -13.02
N ILE A 73 -9.70 -27.26 -13.28
CA ILE A 73 -9.63 -26.66 -14.63
C ILE A 73 -8.17 -26.52 -15.09
N VAL A 74 -7.29 -26.03 -14.21
CA VAL A 74 -5.89 -25.72 -14.55
C VAL A 74 -5.03 -26.98 -14.56
N TYR A 75 -5.22 -27.88 -13.59
CA TYR A 75 -4.35 -29.05 -13.42
C TYR A 75 -5.01 -30.38 -13.84
N GLY A 76 -6.32 -30.37 -14.13
CA GLY A 76 -7.08 -31.57 -14.43
C GLY A 76 -7.31 -32.47 -13.21
N ARG A 77 -8.39 -33.26 -13.20
CA ARG A 77 -8.53 -34.35 -12.20
C ARG A 77 -7.46 -35.40 -12.46
N ARG A 78 -6.43 -35.45 -11.60
CA ARG A 78 -5.60 -36.66 -11.49
C ARG A 78 -6.50 -37.82 -11.05
N LYS A 79 -6.82 -38.73 -11.97
CA LYS A 79 -7.29 -40.07 -11.60
C LYS A 79 -6.19 -40.70 -10.74
N ARG A 80 -6.49 -40.91 -9.45
CA ARG A 80 -5.70 -41.85 -8.64
C ARG A 80 -5.93 -43.23 -9.25
N SER A 81 -4.97 -43.69 -10.04
CA SER A 81 -4.84 -45.09 -10.42
C SER A 81 -4.53 -45.87 -9.15
N SER A 82 -5.52 -46.64 -8.67
CA SER A 82 -5.32 -47.74 -7.73
C SER A 82 -4.63 -48.91 -8.41
#